data_AF-A0A8J4XLQ8-F1
#
_entry.id   AF-A0A8J4XLQ8-F1
#
_cell.length_a   1.000
_cell.length_b   1.000
_cell.length_c   1.000
_cell.angle_alpha   90.00
_cell.angle_beta   90.00
_cell.angle_gamma   90.00
#
_symmetry.space_group_name_H-M   'P 1'
#
loop_
_entity.id
_entity.type
_entity.pdbx_description
1 polymer ?
#
loop_
_entity_poly.entity_id
_entity_poly.type
_entity_poly.pdbx_seq_one_letter_code
_entity_poly.pdbx_strand_id
1 'polypeptide(L)'
;MDDEAIYEYLKPEESSATIASRIPWSEVEAYLNKVIGSKKAGDNFQTVPSTIPKSMKVAQHPENKSKNQLEKNHPYDDTRVVLSCLHDDPNSDYINANHVQVSSNSFHKRTSPSSEYWFIWTSTLIPIKHLHYH
;
A
#
# COMPACT_ATOMS: atom_id res chain seq x y z
N MET A 1 30.80 9.57 -1.46
CA MET A 1 29.35 9.75 -1.70
C MET A 1 28.81 8.36 -1.50
N ASP A 2 28.55 8.07 -0.23
CA ASP A 2 28.20 6.74 0.23
C ASP A 2 26.68 6.61 0.08
N ASP A 3 26.26 5.74 -0.82
CA ASP A 3 24.87 5.32 -0.98
C ASP A 3 24.53 4.36 0.17
N GLU A 4 24.31 4.94 1.35
CA GLU A 4 23.82 4.20 2.51
C GLU A 4 22.33 3.91 2.27
N ALA A 5 22.05 2.69 1.78
CA ALA A 5 20.70 2.26 1.50
C ALA A 5 19.90 2.22 2.81
N ILE A 6 18.86 3.06 2.89
CA ILE A 6 17.91 3.18 4.00
C ILE A 6 16.95 1.97 4.00
N TYR A 7 17.49 0.75 3.98
CA TYR A 7 16.70 -0.49 4.08
C TYR A 7 16.72 -1.08 5.49
N GLU A 8 17.08 -0.30 6.51
CA GLU A 8 17.20 -0.78 7.90
C GLU A 8 15.92 -0.63 8.76
N TYR A 9 14.83 -0.01 8.26
CA TYR A 9 13.71 0.38 9.13
C TYR A 9 12.40 -0.41 9.03
N LEU A 10 12.41 -1.65 8.52
CA LEU A 10 11.32 -2.59 8.79
C LEU A 10 11.87 -3.94 9.22
N LYS A 11 12.06 -4.07 10.54
CA LYS A 11 12.31 -5.35 11.18
C LYS A 11 11.11 -6.28 10.89
N PRO A 12 11.31 -7.42 10.21
CA PRO A 12 10.24 -8.39 9.93
C PRO A 12 9.52 -8.87 11.20
N GLU A 13 10.22 -8.78 12.34
CA GLU A 13 9.76 -9.26 13.64
C GLU A 13 8.58 -8.46 14.22
N GLU A 14 8.37 -7.19 13.83
CA GLU A 14 7.28 -6.35 14.37
C GLU A 14 5.90 -6.62 13.72
N SER A 15 5.84 -7.42 12.66
CA SER A 15 4.59 -7.77 11.94
C SER A 15 4.18 -9.24 12.12
N SER A 16 4.92 -10.03 12.90
CA SER A 16 4.79 -11.50 12.87
C SER A 16 3.69 -12.06 13.78
N ALA A 17 3.23 -11.30 14.78
CA ALA A 17 2.10 -11.72 15.60
C ALA A 17 0.79 -11.27 14.94
N THR A 18 -0.01 -12.23 14.47
CA THR A 18 -1.46 -12.11 14.14
C THR A 18 -1.87 -11.88 12.67
N ILE A 19 -1.02 -12.16 11.68
CA ILE A 19 -1.51 -12.44 10.33
C ILE A 19 -1.75 -13.96 10.26
N ALA A 20 -3.00 -14.38 10.00
CA ALA A 20 -3.38 -15.78 9.91
C ALA A 20 -2.32 -16.60 9.14
N SER A 21 -1.92 -17.74 9.70
CA SER A 21 -0.90 -18.61 9.11
C SER A 21 -1.19 -18.87 7.64
N ARG A 22 -0.16 -18.75 6.80
CA ARG A 22 -0.26 -19.04 5.36
C ARG A 22 -0.90 -20.40 5.14
N ILE A 23 -1.99 -20.44 4.36
CA ILE A 23 -2.66 -21.69 3.98
C ILE A 23 -1.94 -22.29 2.76
N PRO A 24 -1.43 -23.53 2.83
CA PRO A 24 -0.89 -24.22 1.67
C PRO A 24 -1.93 -24.32 0.56
N TRP A 25 -1.50 -24.19 -0.70
CA TRP A 25 -2.43 -24.21 -1.84
C TRP A 25 -3.28 -25.49 -1.89
N SER A 26 -2.68 -26.64 -1.55
CA SER A 26 -3.35 -27.94 -1.47
C SER A 26 -4.51 -28.00 -0.46
N GLU A 27 -4.55 -27.09 0.50
CA GLU A 27 -5.54 -27.08 1.59
C GLU A 27 -6.58 -25.96 1.45
N VAL A 28 -6.45 -25.09 0.44
CA VAL A 28 -7.31 -23.91 0.27
C VAL A 28 -8.79 -24.28 0.19
N GLU A 29 -9.15 -25.31 -0.59
CA GLU A 29 -10.54 -25.72 -0.74
C GLU A 29 -11.14 -26.22 0.59
N ALA A 30 -10.41 -27.09 1.30
CA ALA A 30 -10.82 -27.59 2.60
C ALA A 30 -10.95 -26.45 3.64
N TYR A 31 -10.03 -25.49 3.60
CA TYR A 31 -10.10 -24.30 4.44
C TYR A 31 -11.33 -23.44 4.12
N LEU A 32 -11.60 -23.16 2.85
CA LEU A 32 -12.73 -22.35 2.42
C LEU A 32 -14.07 -22.98 2.81
N ASN A 33 -14.24 -24.29 2.57
CA ASN A 33 -15.45 -25.02 2.96
C ASN A 33 -15.74 -24.95 4.46
N LYS A 34 -14.71 -24.81 5.30
CA LYS A 34 -14.85 -24.63 6.74
C LYS A 34 -15.15 -23.19 7.15
N VAL A 35 -14.63 -22.21 6.41
CA VAL A 35 -14.63 -20.79 6.81
C VAL A 35 -15.86 -20.07 6.27
N ILE A 36 -16.25 -20.36 5.03
CA ILE A 36 -17.43 -19.76 4.40
C ILE A 36 -18.68 -20.17 5.18
N GLY A 37 -19.51 -19.20 5.55
CA GLY A 37 -20.69 -19.41 6.40
C GLY A 37 -20.40 -19.50 7.90
N SER A 38 -19.13 -19.47 8.32
CA SER A 38 -18.73 -19.36 9.74
C SER A 38 -18.36 -17.92 10.13
N LYS A 39 -18.21 -17.65 11.44
CA LYS A 39 -17.70 -16.35 11.94
C LYS A 39 -16.19 -16.18 11.77
N LYS A 40 -15.45 -17.25 11.47
CA LYS A 40 -13.99 -17.29 11.53
C LYS A 40 -13.30 -16.24 10.67
N ALA A 41 -13.82 -15.95 9.48
CA ALA A 41 -13.27 -14.89 8.62
C ALA A 41 -13.44 -13.50 9.25
N GLY A 42 -14.60 -13.22 9.86
CA GLY A 42 -14.86 -11.97 10.56
C GLY A 42 -14.00 -11.80 11.81
N ASP A 43 -13.84 -12.88 12.59
CA ASP A 43 -12.98 -12.88 13.78
C ASP A 43 -11.51 -12.62 13.40
N ASN A 44 -11.03 -13.27 12.34
CA ASN A 44 -9.68 -13.02 11.79
C ASN A 44 -9.53 -11.59 11.24
N PHE A 45 -10.58 -11.02 10.66
CA PHE A 45 -10.53 -9.64 10.15
C PHE A 45 -10.39 -8.63 11.30
N GLN A 46 -11.02 -8.88 12.43
CA GLN A 46 -10.93 -8.01 13.61
C GLN A 46 -9.53 -7.97 14.23
N THR A 47 -8.67 -8.95 13.96
CA THR A 47 -7.27 -8.92 14.43
C THR A 47 -6.39 -8.01 13.58
N VAL A 48 -6.85 -7.59 12.40
CA VAL A 48 -6.13 -6.62 11.59
C VAL A 48 -6.23 -5.24 12.25
N PRO A 49 -5.11 -4.56 12.52
CA PRO A 49 -5.14 -3.20 13.06
C PRO A 49 -5.96 -2.29 12.16
N SER A 50 -7.00 -1.65 12.72
CA SER A 50 -7.86 -0.72 11.99
C SER A 50 -7.18 0.62 11.71
N THR A 51 -6.17 0.97 12.51
CA THR A 51 -5.34 2.14 12.33
C THR A 51 -3.89 1.80 12.65
N ILE A 52 -2.99 2.37 11.86
CA ILE A 52 -1.54 2.33 12.09
C ILE A 52 -1.12 3.77 12.32
N PRO A 53 -0.37 4.10 13.38
CA PRO A 53 0.05 5.46 13.68
C PRO A 53 1.16 5.90 12.71
N LYS A 54 0.74 6.29 11.51
CA LYS A 54 1.61 6.85 10.47
C LYS A 54 1.23 8.30 10.17
N SER A 55 2.23 9.10 9.80
CA SER A 55 2.01 10.50 9.43
C SER A 55 1.26 10.61 8.10
N MET A 56 0.38 11.60 7.99
CA MET A 56 -0.42 11.91 6.78
C MET A 56 -0.50 13.43 6.58
N LYS A 57 0.52 14.17 7.01
CA LYS A 57 0.51 15.63 7.06
C LYS A 57 0.46 16.23 5.66
N VAL A 58 1.11 15.61 4.67
CA VAL A 58 1.15 16.13 3.31
C VAL A 58 -0.25 16.18 2.70
N ALA A 59 -1.04 15.13 2.96
CA ALA A 59 -2.43 15.03 2.52
C ALA A 59 -3.36 16.07 3.18
N GLN A 60 -3.01 16.53 4.38
CA GLN A 60 -3.80 17.47 5.17
C GLN A 60 -3.50 18.94 4.85
N HIS A 61 -2.47 19.21 4.04
CA HIS A 61 -2.18 20.56 3.56
C HIS A 61 -3.40 21.18 2.85
N PRO A 62 -3.72 22.46 3.10
CA PRO A 62 -4.87 23.14 2.49
C PRO A 62 -4.95 22.97 0.97
N GLU A 63 -3.81 23.00 0.29
CA GLU A 63 -3.66 22.91 -1.17
C GLU A 63 -3.95 21.50 -1.71
N ASN A 64 -3.93 20.49 -0.83
CA ASN A 64 -4.16 19.08 -1.17
C ASN A 64 -5.53 18.57 -0.71
N LYS A 65 -6.27 19.34 0.10
CA LYS A 65 -7.60 18.92 0.60
C LYS A 65 -8.57 18.57 -0.51
N SER A 66 -8.64 19.39 -1.56
CA SER A 66 -9.51 19.16 -2.72
C SER A 66 -9.06 18.00 -3.61
N LYS A 67 -7.81 17.55 -3.47
CA LYS A 67 -7.24 16.40 -4.19
C LYS A 67 -7.57 15.07 -3.50
N ASN A 68 -8.21 15.11 -2.33
CA ASN A 68 -8.70 13.94 -1.60
C ASN A 68 -10.20 13.76 -1.82
N GLN A 69 -10.63 12.56 -2.23
CA GLN A 69 -12.05 12.27 -2.36
C GLN A 69 -12.75 12.11 -1.01
N LEU A 70 -12.06 11.55 -0.03
CA LEU A 70 -12.60 11.29 1.32
C LEU A 70 -11.70 11.95 2.36
N GLU A 71 -12.30 12.66 3.31
CA GLU A 71 -11.58 13.30 4.42
C GLU A 71 -10.86 12.32 5.34
N LYS A 72 -11.31 11.06 5.37
CA LYS A 72 -10.75 10.03 6.26
C LYS A 72 -9.72 9.13 5.58
N ASN A 73 -9.55 9.25 4.26
CA ASN A 73 -8.67 8.38 3.50
C ASN A 73 -7.53 9.19 2.89
N HIS A 74 -6.41 9.23 3.61
CA HIS A 74 -5.22 9.96 3.24
C HIS A 74 -4.04 9.00 3.07
N PRO A 75 -3.15 9.26 2.11
CA PRO A 75 -1.95 8.48 1.98
C PRO A 75 -1.01 8.75 3.15
N TYR A 76 -0.29 7.71 3.58
CA TYR A 76 0.81 7.87 4.53
C TYR A 76 1.99 8.62 3.90
N ASP A 77 2.61 9.53 4.64
CA ASP A 77 3.69 10.40 4.15
C ASP A 77 4.93 9.59 3.72
N ASP A 78 5.20 8.47 4.40
CA ASP A 78 6.38 7.63 4.18
C ASP A 78 6.27 6.70 2.96
N THR A 79 5.06 6.42 2.50
CA THR A 79 4.82 5.55 1.34
C THR A 79 3.97 6.19 0.27
N ARG A 80 3.69 7.50 0.33
CA ARG A 80 2.91 8.19 -0.70
C ARG A 80 3.65 8.18 -2.03
N VAL A 81 2.90 8.19 -3.12
CA VAL A 81 3.47 8.49 -4.44
C VAL A 81 3.80 9.98 -4.50
N VAL A 82 5.02 10.31 -4.90
CA VAL A 82 5.48 11.69 -5.11
C VAL A 82 5.65 11.92 -6.61
N LEU A 83 4.91 12.88 -7.16
CA LEU A 83 5.03 13.29 -8.57
C LEU A 83 6.13 14.34 -8.73
N SER A 84 6.67 14.49 -9.94
CA SER A 84 7.48 15.66 -10.26
C SER A 84 6.63 16.94 -10.20
N CYS A 85 7.14 17.98 -9.52
CA CYS A 85 6.47 19.29 -9.48
C CYS A 85 6.40 19.90 -10.89
N LEU A 86 5.22 20.44 -11.23
CA LEU A 86 5.03 21.34 -12.36
C LEU A 86 5.67 22.71 -12.04
N HIS A 87 6.16 23.39 -13.08
CA HIS A 87 6.89 24.66 -12.93
C HIS A 87 6.12 25.74 -12.16
N ASP A 88 4.79 25.77 -12.33
CA ASP A 88 3.92 26.83 -11.80
C ASP A 88 3.14 26.42 -10.54
N ASP A 89 3.25 25.17 -10.09
CA ASP A 89 2.55 24.67 -8.89
C ASP A 89 3.52 23.84 -8.02
N PRO A 90 4.12 24.42 -6.96
CA PRO A 90 5.03 23.69 -6.09
C PRO A 90 4.36 22.53 -5.34
N ASN A 91 3.02 22.49 -5.28
CA ASN A 91 2.25 21.49 -4.54
C ASN A 91 1.64 20.42 -5.47
N SER A 92 2.05 20.42 -6.74
CA SER A 92 1.62 19.43 -7.75
C SER A 92 2.30 18.07 -7.60
N ASP A 93 3.23 17.92 -6.65
CA ASP A 93 3.88 16.65 -6.30
C ASP A 93 2.91 15.66 -5.61
N TYR A 94 1.76 16.14 -5.17
CA TYR A 94 0.81 15.36 -4.39
C TYR A 94 -0.25 14.66 -5.24
N ILE A 95 -0.37 13.35 -5.04
CA ILE A 95 -1.51 12.53 -5.43
C ILE A 95 -1.93 11.64 -4.25
N ASN A 96 -3.24 11.42 -4.06
CA ASN A 96 -3.74 10.50 -3.05
C ASN A 96 -3.51 9.04 -3.50
N ALA A 97 -2.31 8.53 -3.25
CA ALA A 97 -1.91 7.16 -3.53
C ALA A 97 -0.71 6.75 -2.64
N ASN A 98 -0.62 5.45 -2.32
CA ASN A 98 0.53 4.85 -1.65
C ASN A 98 1.17 3.75 -2.49
N HIS A 99 2.48 3.59 -2.34
CA HIS A 99 3.20 2.39 -2.74
C HIS A 99 2.81 1.23 -1.82
N VAL A 100 2.46 0.08 -2.42
CA VAL A 100 2.10 -1.15 -1.69
C VAL A 100 3.15 -2.20 -1.99
N GLN A 101 3.83 -2.68 -0.95
CA GLN A 101 4.79 -3.76 -1.08
C GLN A 101 4.07 -5.11 -1.21
N VAL A 102 4.28 -5.80 -2.33
CA VAL A 102 3.82 -7.18 -2.51
C VAL A 102 4.99 -8.12 -2.21
N SER A 103 4.82 -9.01 -1.23
CA SER A 103 5.85 -10.00 -0.92
C SER A 103 6.02 -10.97 -2.10
N SER A 104 7.28 -11.20 -2.49
CA SER A 104 7.69 -12.05 -3.62
C SER A 104 7.25 -13.52 -3.49
N ASN A 105 6.85 -13.94 -2.29
CA ASN A 105 6.32 -15.27 -2.02
C ASN A 105 4.84 -15.46 -2.44
N SER A 106 4.16 -14.41 -2.89
CA SER A 106 2.71 -14.40 -3.14
C SER A 106 2.32 -14.56 -4.62
N PHE A 107 3.26 -14.42 -5.54
CA PHE A 107 3.04 -14.66 -6.97
C PHE A 107 3.99 -15.73 -7.48
N HIS A 108 3.46 -16.81 -8.05
CA HIS A 108 4.24 -17.69 -8.91
C HIS A 108 4.88 -16.80 -9.98
N LYS A 109 6.21 -16.71 -9.99
CA LYS A 109 7.03 -15.90 -10.92
C LYS A 109 6.52 -16.09 -12.36
N ARG A 110 5.61 -15.23 -12.81
CA ARG A 110 5.36 -15.01 -14.24
C ARG A 110 6.30 -13.90 -14.67
N THR A 111 7.52 -14.30 -15.00
CA THR A 111 8.45 -13.64 -15.93
C THR A 111 8.44 -12.11 -15.98
N SER A 112 9.23 -11.47 -15.12
CA SER A 112 10.32 -10.52 -15.47
C SER A 112 11.01 -10.01 -14.20
N PRO A 113 12.35 -9.77 -14.17
CA PRO A 113 13.09 -9.46 -12.94
C PRO A 113 12.95 -8.03 -12.42
N SER A 114 11.96 -7.24 -12.87
CA SER A 114 11.94 -5.78 -12.64
C SER A 114 10.54 -5.20 -12.38
N SER A 115 9.49 -5.99 -12.25
CA SER A 115 8.14 -5.44 -12.11
C SER A 115 7.81 -5.14 -10.65
N GLU A 116 8.13 -3.94 -10.18
CA GLU A 116 7.42 -3.31 -9.07
C GLU A 116 5.95 -3.15 -9.48
N TYR A 117 5.07 -3.90 -8.82
CA TYR A 117 3.63 -3.78 -9.05
C TYR A 117 3.12 -2.60 -8.23
N TRP A 118 2.91 -1.47 -8.90
CA TRP A 118 2.36 -0.26 -8.29
C TRP A 118 0.83 -0.30 -8.31
N PHE A 119 0.22 -0.55 -7.16
CA PHE A 119 -1.22 -0.38 -6.99
C PHE A 119 -1.50 1.08 -6.58
N ILE A 120 -1.79 1.93 -7.57
CA ILE A 120 -2.31 3.27 -7.34
C ILE A 120 -3.80 3.12 -7.05
N TRP A 121 -4.21 3.30 -5.79
CA TRP A 121 -5.62 3.48 -5.45
C TRP A 121 -5.99 4.95 -5.69
N THR A 122 -6.18 5.35 -6.94
CA THR A 122 -6.88 6.60 -7.22
C THR A 122 -8.30 6.25 -7.62
N SER A 123 -9.27 6.80 -6.92
CA SER A 123 -10.67 6.81 -7.33
C SER A 123 -10.93 7.68 -8.57
N THR A 124 -9.87 8.16 -9.23
CA THR A 124 -9.91 8.78 -10.56
C THR A 124 -8.92 8.04 -11.46
N LEU A 125 -9.41 7.46 -12.56
CA LEU A 125 -8.58 6.94 -13.65
C LEU A 125 -7.82 8.11 -14.29
N ILE A 126 -6.60 8.37 -13.85
CA ILE A 126 -5.63 9.20 -14.60
C ILE A 126 -4.83 8.23 -15.49
N PRO A 127 -4.87 8.35 -16.82
CA PRO A 127 -4.04 7.53 -17.70
C PRO A 127 -2.55 7.71 -17.36
N ILE A 128 -1.87 6.60 -17.04
CA ILE A 128 -0.46 6.52 -16.58
C ILE A 128 0.54 7.15 -17.59
N LYS A 129 0.13 7.44 -18.83
CA LYS A 129 0.99 7.91 -19.92
C LYS A 129 1.58 9.32 -19.72
N HIS A 130 1.18 10.05 -18.68
CA HIS A 130 1.59 11.44 -18.44
C HIS A 130 2.23 11.69 -17.07
N LEU A 131 2.45 10.64 -16.26
CA LEU A 131 3.09 10.80 -14.96
C LEU A 131 4.59 10.50 -15.09
N HIS A 132 5.40 11.53 -14.88
CA HIS A 132 6.84 11.39 -14.67
C HIS A 132 7.07 11.16 -13.17
N TYR A 133 7.71 10.04 -12.84
CA TYR A 133 8.10 9.66 -11.49
C TYR A 133 9.60 9.96 -11.30
N HIS A 134 10.00 10.27 -10.06
CA HIS A 134 11.40 10.32 -9.65
C HIS A 134 11.87 8.96 -9.13
#